data_AF-A0A847LS78-F1
#
_entry.id   AF-A0A847LS78-F1
#
_cell.length_a   1.000
_cell.length_b   1.000
_cell.length_c   1.000
_cell.angle_alpha   90.00
_cell.angle_beta   90.00
_cell.angle_gamma   90.00
#
_symmetry.space_group_name_H-M   'P 1'
#
loop_
_entity.id
_entity.type
_entity.pdbx_description
1 polymer ?
#
loop_
_entity_poly.entity_id
_entity_poly.type
_entity_poly.pdbx_seq_one_letter_code
_entity_poly.pdbx_strand_id
1 'polypeptide(L)'
;MRVHNKTISRMILIPSLLLTTTYLAECEIRKFEREGKYISYSTKYLEITANNTEDSKEAFATVYGVTDLGKLQRMLEIPSHVDSFPVRVIGAKRSLFSITPNVIFSSKHLDKIYIPYTVETLFSDSVSTRNINELVLIPSEKREPEKIYHRSSLYTPSSTIVPPKYYGELVDRNEYVNPALTPANVVYYFNYEHAPNSNVYWIDLIGEDIKYNIYVNPKPPKREGYIFKGWFMDEATTLKWDETYHLLRKKN
;
A
#
# COMPACT_ATOMS: atom_id res chain seq x y z
N MET A 1 2.40 -21.69 28.00
CA MET A 1 1.78 -20.41 27.61
C MET A 1 1.13 -20.62 26.25
N ARG A 2 -0.21 -20.70 26.18
CA ARG A 2 -0.95 -21.00 24.94
C ARG A 2 -0.83 -19.83 23.96
N VAL A 3 -0.03 -20.00 22.91
CA VAL A 3 -0.05 -19.09 21.76
C VAL A 3 -1.38 -19.32 21.05
N HIS A 4 -2.29 -18.35 21.14
CA HIS A 4 -3.48 -18.33 20.31
C HIS A 4 -3.02 -18.26 18.85
N ASN A 5 -3.18 -19.36 18.11
CA ASN A 5 -3.12 -19.34 16.65
C ASN A 5 -4.23 -18.39 16.16
N LYS A 6 -3.88 -17.13 15.91
CA LYS A 6 -4.72 -16.25 15.10
C LYS A 6 -4.72 -16.87 13.70
N THR A 7 -5.87 -17.41 13.31
CA THR A 7 -6.12 -17.98 11.98
C THR A 7 -5.73 -16.95 10.92
N ILE A 8 -4.69 -17.24 10.15
CA ILE A 8 -4.31 -16.42 8.98
C ILE A 8 -5.28 -16.79 7.86
N SER A 9 -6.10 -15.85 7.41
CA SER A 9 -6.98 -16.06 6.27
C SER A 9 -6.21 -15.80 4.97
N ARG A 10 -6.07 -16.83 4.13
CA ARG A 10 -5.49 -16.72 2.79
C ARG A 10 -6.62 -16.52 1.77
N MET A 11 -6.49 -15.52 0.90
CA MET A 11 -7.52 -15.21 -0.10
C MET A 11 -6.92 -15.17 -1.49
N ILE A 12 -7.61 -15.71 -2.50
CA ILE A 12 -7.05 -15.98 -3.82
C ILE A 12 -7.99 -15.39 -4.90
N LEU A 13 -7.43 -14.73 -5.92
CA LEU A 13 -8.11 -14.25 -7.14
C LEU A 13 -8.46 -15.41 -8.09
N ILE A 14 -9.33 -15.33 -9.12
CA ILE A 14 -9.24 -16.24 -10.30
C ILE A 14 -9.62 -15.54 -11.63
N PRO A 15 -8.87 -15.78 -12.73
CA PRO A 15 -9.29 -15.39 -14.06
C PRO A 15 -10.36 -16.31 -14.67
N SER A 16 -11.40 -15.72 -15.29
CA SER A 16 -12.02 -16.37 -16.45
C SER A 16 -12.29 -15.39 -17.59
N LEU A 17 -12.35 -15.96 -18.78
CA LEU A 17 -12.54 -15.30 -20.07
C LEU A 17 -13.96 -14.71 -20.23
N LEU A 18 -14.00 -13.53 -20.87
CA LEU A 18 -15.11 -12.84 -21.58
C LEU A 18 -16.43 -12.55 -20.83
N LEU A 19 -16.65 -11.27 -20.52
CA LEU A 19 -17.70 -10.40 -21.08
C LEU A 19 -17.41 -8.93 -20.71
N THR A 20 -17.43 -8.03 -21.69
CA THR A 20 -17.08 -6.62 -21.53
C THR A 20 -18.23 -5.83 -20.90
N THR A 21 -18.04 -5.34 -19.67
CA THR A 21 -18.76 -4.17 -19.17
C THR A 21 -17.77 -3.25 -18.47
N THR A 22 -17.46 -2.13 -19.10
CA THR A 22 -16.62 -1.06 -18.55
C THR A 22 -17.40 -0.28 -17.50
N TYR A 23 -17.08 -0.48 -16.22
CA TYR A 23 -17.39 0.48 -15.17
C TYR A 23 -16.09 1.19 -14.78
N LEU A 24 -15.87 2.38 -15.34
CA LEU A 24 -14.80 3.28 -14.92
C LEU A 24 -15.36 4.24 -13.86
N ALA A 25 -15.21 3.87 -12.59
CA ALA A 25 -15.06 4.87 -11.54
C ALA A 25 -13.56 5.21 -11.48
N GLU A 26 -13.11 6.02 -12.44
CA GLU A 26 -11.73 6.47 -12.51
C GLU A 26 -11.44 7.40 -11.33
N CYS A 27 -10.31 7.17 -10.67
CA CYS A 27 -9.72 8.17 -9.79
C CYS A 27 -9.46 9.40 -10.68
N GLU A 28 -10.23 10.48 -10.52
CA GLU A 28 -10.02 11.72 -11.28
C GLU A 28 -8.63 12.27 -10.95
N ILE A 29 -7.63 11.84 -11.72
CA ILE A 29 -6.30 12.42 -11.74
C ILE A 29 -6.42 13.68 -12.58
N ARG A 30 -6.29 14.84 -11.94
CA ARG A 30 -6.25 16.13 -12.63
C ARG A 30 -4.78 16.47 -12.91
N LYS A 31 -4.46 16.79 -14.16
CA LYS A 31 -3.12 17.21 -14.61
C LYS A 31 -3.11 18.73 -14.63
N PHE A 32 -2.21 19.35 -13.87
CA PHE A 32 -2.28 20.80 -13.62
C PHE A 32 -1.21 21.59 -14.36
N GLU A 33 0.02 21.08 -14.46
CA GLU A 33 1.13 21.90 -14.92
C GLU A 33 2.33 21.06 -15.38
N ARG A 34 3.06 21.54 -16.39
CA ARG A 34 4.35 21.01 -16.83
C ARG A 34 5.41 22.07 -16.59
N GLU A 35 6.35 21.79 -15.70
CA GLU A 35 7.48 22.66 -15.40
C GLU A 35 8.77 21.98 -15.89
N GLY A 36 9.20 22.32 -17.10
CA GLY A 36 10.30 21.64 -17.79
C GLY A 36 10.05 20.12 -17.92
N LYS A 37 10.83 19.32 -17.19
CA LYS A 37 10.78 17.85 -17.18
C LYS A 37 9.77 17.24 -16.21
N TYR A 38 9.19 18.03 -15.32
CA TYR A 38 8.25 17.55 -14.31
C TYR A 38 6.80 17.79 -14.73
N ILE A 39 5.95 16.81 -14.43
CA ILE A 39 4.51 16.86 -14.63
C ILE A 39 3.84 16.77 -13.25
N SER A 40 2.99 17.74 -12.93
CA SER A 40 2.24 17.77 -11.68
C SER A 40 0.84 17.15 -11.86
N TYR A 41 0.53 16.21 -10.97
CA TYR A 41 -0.75 15.51 -10.87
C TYR A 41 -1.35 15.77 -9.49
N SER A 42 -2.67 15.90 -9.42
CA SER A 42 -3.40 15.78 -8.16
C SER A 42 -4.48 14.72 -8.31
N THR A 43 -4.52 13.80 -7.37
CA THR A 43 -5.69 12.96 -7.15
C THR A 43 -6.65 13.71 -6.22
N LYS A 44 -7.78 13.09 -5.87
CA LYS A 44 -8.67 13.64 -4.83
C LYS A 44 -7.94 13.90 -3.50
N TYR A 45 -6.94 13.10 -3.14
CA TYR A 45 -6.34 13.09 -1.80
C TYR A 45 -4.84 13.35 -1.75
N LEU A 46 -4.13 13.19 -2.86
CA LEU A 46 -2.67 13.20 -2.92
C LEU A 46 -2.17 14.15 -4.00
N GLU A 47 -1.07 14.83 -3.68
CA GLU A 47 -0.30 15.67 -4.59
C GLU A 47 0.92 14.89 -5.08
N ILE A 48 1.08 14.81 -6.40
CA ILE A 48 2.07 13.94 -7.06
C ILE A 48 2.83 14.73 -8.12
N THR A 49 4.14 14.48 -8.24
CA THR A 49 4.93 14.87 -9.42
C THR A 49 5.48 13.63 -10.10
N ALA A 50 5.51 13.61 -11.42
CA ALA A 50 6.28 12.64 -12.19
C ALA A 50 7.41 13.35 -12.93
N ASN A 51 8.58 12.71 -12.99
CA ASN A 51 9.69 13.19 -13.82
C ASN A 51 9.67 12.43 -15.14
N ASN A 52 9.46 13.14 -16.25
CA ASN A 52 9.57 12.61 -17.60
C ASN A 52 10.86 13.13 -18.23
N THR A 53 12.01 12.58 -17.83
CA THR A 53 13.29 12.86 -18.50
C THR A 53 13.71 11.67 -19.36
N GLU A 54 14.05 11.95 -20.62
CA GLU A 54 14.80 11.05 -21.51
C GLU A 54 16.15 10.64 -20.90
N ASP A 55 16.70 11.44 -19.97
CA ASP A 55 17.98 11.22 -19.28
C ASP A 55 17.92 10.37 -17.99
N SER A 56 16.74 10.12 -17.41
CA SER A 56 16.65 9.23 -16.24
C SER A 56 16.35 7.82 -16.73
N LYS A 57 17.22 6.87 -16.40
CA LYS A 57 17.11 5.46 -16.85
C LYS A 57 15.72 4.84 -16.66
N GLU A 58 14.89 5.33 -15.73
CA GLU A 58 13.45 5.01 -15.67
C GLU A 58 12.65 6.20 -15.11
N ALA A 59 11.61 6.66 -15.82
CA ALA A 59 10.70 7.69 -15.35
C ALA A 59 9.81 7.19 -14.19
N PHE A 60 9.52 8.03 -13.19
CA PHE A 60 8.74 7.64 -12.01
C PHE A 60 7.99 8.81 -11.37
N ALA A 61 7.00 8.47 -10.55
CA ALA A 61 6.18 9.39 -9.79
C ALA A 61 6.60 9.46 -8.30
N THR A 62 6.40 10.63 -7.72
CA THR A 62 6.66 10.96 -6.32
C THR A 62 5.40 11.54 -5.69
N VAL A 63 4.92 10.96 -4.60
CA VAL A 63 3.89 11.61 -3.76
C VAL A 63 4.60 12.56 -2.82
N TYR A 64 4.29 13.86 -2.91
CA TYR A 64 4.96 14.87 -2.11
C TYR A 64 4.02 15.58 -1.14
N GLY A 65 2.72 15.37 -1.23
CA GLY A 65 1.75 16.07 -0.38
C GLY A 65 0.39 15.38 -0.33
N VAL A 66 -0.44 15.90 0.56
CA VAL A 66 -1.82 15.48 0.77
C VAL A 66 -2.70 16.71 0.55
N THR A 67 -3.75 16.57 -0.26
CA THR A 67 -4.70 17.67 -0.53
C THR A 67 -5.49 18.00 0.73
N ASP A 68 -6.24 19.11 0.75
CA ASP A 68 -7.09 19.43 1.90
C ASP A 68 -8.16 18.37 2.17
N LEU A 69 -8.72 17.75 1.12
CA LEU A 69 -9.62 16.60 1.29
C LEU A 69 -8.89 15.35 1.80
N GLY A 70 -7.64 15.14 1.38
CA GLY A 70 -6.80 14.05 1.86
C GLY A 70 -6.47 14.20 3.35
N LYS A 71 -6.25 15.43 3.82
CA LYS A 71 -5.99 15.72 5.25
C LYS A 71 -7.18 15.36 6.15
N LEU A 72 -8.39 15.32 5.59
CA LEU A 72 -9.60 14.88 6.31
C LEU A 72 -9.75 13.35 6.35
N GLN A 73 -8.96 12.59 5.60
CA GLN A 73 -9.06 11.14 5.59
C GLN A 73 -8.41 10.53 6.82
N ARG A 74 -9.06 9.46 7.32
CA ARG A 74 -8.46 8.58 8.34
C ARG A 74 -7.57 7.50 7.75
N MET A 75 -7.67 7.28 6.44
CA MET A 75 -6.87 6.32 5.72
C MET A 75 -6.50 6.87 4.34
N LEU A 76 -5.25 6.67 3.93
CA LEU A 76 -4.79 6.95 2.57
C LEU A 76 -4.20 5.69 1.92
N GLU A 77 -4.61 5.42 0.69
CA GLU A 77 -3.97 4.43 -0.17
C GLU A 77 -3.07 5.17 -1.15
N ILE A 78 -1.76 4.91 -1.06
CA ILE A 78 -0.82 5.42 -2.05
C ILE A 78 -0.98 4.59 -3.34
N PRO A 79 -1.26 5.22 -4.50
CA PRO A 79 -1.39 4.48 -5.74
C PRO A 79 -0.05 3.89 -6.16
N SER A 80 -0.05 2.68 -6.72
CA SER A 80 1.17 2.07 -7.26
C SER A 80 1.66 2.78 -8.53
N HIS A 81 0.73 3.38 -9.29
CA HIS A 81 1.01 4.09 -10.54
C HIS A 81 0.14 5.33 -10.65
N VAL A 82 0.67 6.35 -11.30
CA VAL A 82 -0.06 7.54 -11.74
C VAL A 82 0.26 7.72 -13.21
N ASP A 83 -0.77 7.65 -14.06
CA ASP A 83 -0.57 7.51 -15.50
C ASP A 83 0.30 6.27 -15.82
N SER A 84 1.32 6.39 -16.67
CA SER A 84 2.30 5.32 -16.92
C SER A 84 3.45 5.26 -15.91
N PHE A 85 3.51 6.19 -14.94
CA PHE A 85 4.65 6.31 -14.04
C PHE A 85 4.43 5.50 -12.75
N PRO A 86 5.34 4.57 -12.40
CA PRO A 86 5.30 3.90 -11.11
C PRO A 86 5.60 4.92 -10.00
N VAL A 87 4.81 4.88 -8.93
CA VAL A 87 5.08 5.68 -7.73
C VAL A 87 6.20 5.01 -6.95
N ARG A 88 7.34 5.69 -6.87
CA ARG A 88 8.59 5.17 -6.28
C ARG A 88 9.02 5.91 -5.03
N VAL A 89 8.63 7.18 -4.88
CA VAL A 89 9.10 8.01 -3.79
C VAL A 89 7.91 8.65 -3.08
N ILE A 90 8.01 8.75 -1.76
CA ILE A 90 7.08 9.46 -0.91
C ILE A 90 7.85 10.50 -0.08
N GLY A 91 7.31 11.70 0.06
CA GLY A 91 7.79 12.72 1.00
C GLY A 91 8.87 13.64 0.46
N ALA A 92 9.05 13.76 -0.86
CA ALA A 92 9.99 14.70 -1.45
C ALA A 92 9.37 15.44 -2.64
N LYS A 93 9.34 16.78 -2.62
CA LYS A 93 8.96 17.56 -3.80
C LYS A 93 10.20 17.80 -4.65
N ARG A 94 10.18 17.32 -5.89
CA ARG A 94 11.22 17.59 -6.88
C ARG A 94 10.78 18.74 -7.78
N SER A 95 11.71 19.66 -8.05
CA SER A 95 11.54 20.77 -9.00
C SER A 95 12.76 20.86 -9.94
N LEU A 96 12.73 21.79 -10.89
CA LEU A 96 13.83 22.04 -11.83
C LEU A 96 15.17 22.34 -11.13
N PHE A 97 15.14 23.07 -10.01
CA PHE A 97 16.34 23.60 -9.36
C PHE A 97 16.61 23.03 -7.97
N SER A 98 15.69 22.24 -7.41
CA SER A 98 15.84 21.72 -6.05
C SER A 98 15.07 20.42 -5.82
N ILE A 99 15.58 19.62 -4.88
CA ILE A 99 14.80 18.61 -4.18
C ILE A 99 14.48 19.23 -2.83
N THR A 100 13.20 19.44 -2.54
CA THR A 100 12.75 19.74 -1.19
C THR A 100 12.38 18.41 -0.55
N PRO A 101 13.26 17.78 0.24
CA PRO A 101 12.88 16.62 1.03
C PRO A 101 11.87 17.05 2.10
N ASN A 102 11.15 16.07 2.65
CA ASN A 102 10.25 16.22 3.79
C ASN A 102 9.01 17.09 3.53
N VAL A 103 8.50 17.12 2.29
CA VAL A 103 7.21 17.76 2.03
C VAL A 103 6.10 16.86 2.60
N ILE A 104 5.27 17.49 3.41
CA ILE A 104 4.74 16.94 4.66
C ILE A 104 3.47 16.09 4.48
N PHE A 105 3.43 14.89 5.08
CA PHE A 105 2.20 14.08 5.32
C PHE A 105 1.56 14.42 6.67
N SER A 106 1.25 15.70 6.91
CA SER A 106 0.60 16.09 8.17
C SER A 106 -0.90 16.07 8.00
N SER A 107 -1.52 15.08 8.62
CA SER A 107 -2.94 15.07 8.93
C SER A 107 -3.11 14.74 10.41
N LYS A 108 -4.04 15.40 11.10
CA LYS A 108 -4.41 15.07 12.48
C LYS A 108 -5.41 13.92 12.57
N HIS A 109 -5.93 13.47 11.42
CA HIS A 109 -6.98 12.47 11.32
C HIS A 109 -6.47 11.14 10.76
N LEU A 110 -5.32 11.15 10.09
CA LEU A 110 -4.78 10.01 9.38
C LEU A 110 -4.26 8.95 10.34
N ASP A 111 -4.98 7.84 10.42
CA ASP A 111 -4.62 6.70 11.25
C ASP A 111 -3.78 5.68 10.47
N LYS A 112 -4.10 5.48 9.18
CA LYS A 112 -3.56 4.35 8.39
C LYS A 112 -3.11 4.75 7.00
N ILE A 113 -1.96 4.25 6.55
CA ILE A 113 -1.51 4.43 5.15
C ILE A 113 -1.12 3.08 4.54
N TYR A 114 -1.62 2.80 3.33
CA TYR A 114 -1.16 1.69 2.51
C TYR A 114 -0.07 2.13 1.55
N ILE A 115 1.09 1.49 1.63
CA ILE A 115 2.26 1.73 0.78
C ILE A 115 2.36 0.59 -0.24
N PRO A 116 2.22 0.89 -1.54
CA PRO A 116 2.28 -0.13 -2.57
C PRO A 116 3.70 -0.62 -2.79
N TYR A 117 3.80 -1.82 -3.36
CA TYR A 117 5.05 -2.52 -3.67
C TYR A 117 6.02 -1.75 -4.59
N THR A 118 5.53 -0.74 -5.32
CA THR A 118 6.32 0.09 -6.22
C THR A 118 7.14 1.15 -5.48
N VAL A 119 6.76 1.53 -4.26
CA VAL A 119 7.45 2.56 -3.49
C VAL A 119 8.79 2.03 -3.01
N GLU A 120 9.85 2.77 -3.30
CA GLU A 120 11.26 2.45 -2.98
C GLU A 120 11.83 3.29 -1.86
N THR A 121 11.31 4.50 -1.70
CA THR A 121 11.85 5.44 -0.74
C THR A 121 10.72 6.19 -0.08
N LEU A 122 10.70 6.12 1.25
CA LEU A 122 9.89 6.97 2.11
C LEU A 122 10.82 7.97 2.81
N PHE A 123 10.74 9.24 2.42
CA PHE A 123 11.37 10.34 3.15
C PHE A 123 10.48 10.71 4.33
N SER A 124 10.90 10.35 5.54
CA SER A 124 10.21 10.66 6.78
C SER A 124 11.14 11.45 7.71
N ASP A 125 10.87 12.73 7.91
CA ASP A 125 11.40 13.43 9.08
C ASP A 125 10.41 13.33 10.26
N SER A 126 10.92 13.55 11.48
CA SER A 126 10.17 13.39 12.72
C SER A 126 9.10 14.44 12.96
N VAL A 127 8.91 15.42 12.06
CA VAL A 127 7.91 16.49 12.19
C VAL A 127 6.74 16.23 11.22
N SER A 128 7.04 15.78 10.00
CA SER A 128 6.07 15.59 8.91
C SER A 128 5.21 14.34 9.01
N THR A 129 5.64 13.35 9.81
CA THR A 129 4.99 12.03 9.93
C THR A 129 4.38 11.75 11.31
N ARG A 130 4.47 12.70 12.26
CA ARG A 130 4.13 12.50 13.71
C ARG A 130 2.78 11.87 14.02
N ASN A 131 1.83 11.90 13.08
CA ASN A 131 0.47 11.45 13.32
C ASN A 131 0.09 10.15 12.60
N ILE A 132 1.01 9.51 11.84
CA ILE A 132 0.69 8.22 11.20
C ILE A 132 0.79 7.13 12.27
N ASN A 133 -0.32 6.43 12.53
CA ASN A 133 -0.37 5.39 13.56
C ASN A 133 0.00 4.02 12.99
N GLU A 134 -0.56 3.67 11.82
CA GLU A 134 -0.36 2.39 11.15
C GLU A 134 0.14 2.59 9.71
N LEU A 135 1.23 1.88 9.39
CA LEU A 135 1.73 1.76 8.03
C LEU A 135 1.52 0.33 7.53
N VAL A 136 0.91 0.15 6.37
CA VAL A 136 0.77 -1.16 5.74
C VAL A 136 1.72 -1.23 4.56
N LEU A 137 2.70 -2.13 4.63
CA LEU A 137 3.70 -2.31 3.58
C LEU A 137 3.31 -3.48 2.68
N ILE A 138 2.73 -3.17 1.52
CA ILE A 138 2.43 -4.18 0.51
C ILE A 138 3.77 -4.73 -0.01
N PRO A 139 3.99 -6.06 0.01
CA PRO A 139 5.28 -6.67 -0.29
C PRO A 139 5.80 -6.33 -1.68
N SER A 140 7.13 -6.23 -1.81
CA SER A 140 7.84 -6.03 -3.08
C SER A 140 8.89 -7.13 -3.25
N GLU A 141 8.96 -7.81 -4.40
CA GLU A 141 10.03 -8.81 -4.65
C GLU A 141 11.43 -8.19 -4.66
N LYS A 142 11.50 -6.91 -5.00
CA LYS A 142 12.77 -6.22 -5.19
C LYS A 142 13.41 -5.79 -3.87
N ARG A 143 12.66 -5.76 -2.76
CA ARG A 143 13.10 -5.11 -1.51
C ARG A 143 12.48 -5.70 -0.24
N GLU A 144 13.30 -5.76 0.81
CA GLU A 144 12.85 -6.03 2.19
C GLU A 144 12.19 -4.75 2.79
N PRO A 145 11.05 -4.88 3.48
CA PRO A 145 10.30 -3.77 4.10
C PRO A 145 11.15 -2.77 4.93
N GLU A 146 12.13 -3.25 5.68
CA GLU A 146 13.04 -2.41 6.49
C GLU A 146 13.90 -1.42 5.67
N LYS A 147 14.11 -1.70 4.37
CA LYS A 147 14.97 -0.89 3.48
C LYS A 147 14.23 0.30 2.85
N ILE A 148 12.93 0.48 3.12
CA ILE A 148 12.12 1.58 2.55
C ILE A 148 12.46 2.95 3.20
N TYR A 149 12.97 2.95 4.44
CA TYR A 149 13.30 4.18 5.17
C TYR A 149 14.71 4.68 4.82
N HIS A 150 14.83 5.91 4.33
CA HIS A 150 16.13 6.50 4.04
C HIS A 150 16.79 7.06 5.32
N ARG A 151 17.54 6.20 6.01
CA ARG A 151 18.74 6.41 6.88
C ARG A 151 18.85 7.60 7.85
N SER A 152 17.83 8.40 8.09
CA SER A 152 17.88 9.53 9.02
C SER A 152 16.49 9.88 9.52
N SER A 153 16.09 9.38 10.68
CA SER A 153 15.29 10.12 11.69
C SER A 153 14.56 9.17 12.64
N LEU A 154 14.43 9.63 13.89
CA LEU A 154 13.88 9.02 15.10
C LEU A 154 12.36 8.74 15.04
N TYR A 155 11.77 8.59 13.86
CA TYR A 155 10.35 8.34 13.70
C TYR A 155 10.11 6.87 13.34
N THR A 156 9.44 6.17 14.24
CA THR A 156 8.88 4.84 14.01
C THR A 156 7.36 4.98 14.13
N PRO A 157 6.57 4.54 13.13
CA PRO A 157 5.12 4.48 13.31
C PRO A 157 4.79 3.58 14.50
N SER A 158 3.60 3.76 15.09
CA SER A 158 3.19 2.91 16.23
C SER A 158 3.08 1.44 15.82
N SER A 159 2.71 1.17 14.57
CA SER A 159 2.71 -0.16 13.99
C SER A 159 3.03 -0.11 12.49
N THR A 160 3.87 -1.03 12.03
CA THR A 160 4.14 -1.32 10.62
C THR A 160 3.68 -2.74 10.33
N ILE A 161 2.61 -2.86 9.57
CA ILE A 161 2.00 -4.12 9.14
C ILE A 161 2.77 -4.65 7.93
N VAL A 162 3.26 -5.88 8.04
CA VAL A 162 4.11 -6.55 7.03
C VAL A 162 3.59 -7.94 6.69
N PRO A 163 4.03 -8.54 5.56
CA PRO A 163 3.68 -9.92 5.23
C PRO A 163 4.09 -10.90 6.33
N PRO A 164 3.25 -11.90 6.68
CA PRO A 164 3.57 -12.88 7.71
C PRO A 164 4.83 -13.69 7.41
N LYS A 165 5.04 -14.02 6.14
CA LYS A 165 6.23 -14.76 5.68
C LYS A 165 7.51 -13.99 6.00
N TYR A 166 7.56 -12.71 5.66
CA TYR A 166 8.71 -11.86 5.94
C TYR A 166 8.95 -11.72 7.46
N TYR A 167 7.89 -11.50 8.25
CA TYR A 167 8.03 -11.47 9.70
C TYR A 167 8.60 -12.79 10.27
N GLY A 168 8.09 -13.93 9.79
CA GLY A 168 8.59 -15.25 10.16
C GLY A 168 10.06 -15.45 9.80
N GLU A 169 10.47 -15.04 8.59
CA GLU A 169 11.87 -15.11 8.15
C GLU A 169 12.82 -14.30 9.05
N LEU A 170 12.41 -13.10 9.49
CA LEU A 170 13.22 -12.31 10.45
C LEU A 170 13.41 -13.03 11.78
N VAL A 171 12.33 -13.65 12.29
CA VAL A 171 12.35 -14.42 13.55
C VAL A 171 13.24 -15.67 13.38
N ASP A 172 13.08 -16.40 12.28
CA ASP A 172 13.83 -17.63 11.99
C ASP A 172 15.33 -17.36 11.82
N ARG A 173 15.71 -16.21 11.24
CA ARG A 173 17.11 -15.78 11.11
C ARG A 173 17.71 -15.23 12.41
N ASN A 174 16.94 -15.16 13.50
CA ASN A 174 17.35 -14.57 14.78
C ASN A 174 17.84 -13.11 14.62
N GLU A 175 17.23 -12.37 13.71
CA GLU A 175 17.50 -10.95 13.49
C GLU A 175 16.72 -10.08 14.49
N TYR A 176 17.19 -8.85 14.73
CA TYR A 176 16.44 -7.89 15.53
C TYR A 176 15.14 -7.54 14.83
N VAL A 177 14.01 -7.97 15.41
CA VAL A 177 12.68 -7.58 14.94
C VAL A 177 12.32 -6.25 15.60
N ASN A 178 12.15 -5.20 14.80
CA ASN A 178 11.66 -3.92 15.29
C ASN A 178 10.30 -4.13 15.98
N PRO A 179 10.11 -3.71 17.26
CA PRO A 179 8.85 -3.89 18.00
C PRO A 179 7.62 -3.27 17.34
N ALA A 180 7.80 -2.30 16.44
CA ALA A 180 6.71 -1.74 15.65
C ALA A 180 6.23 -2.69 14.54
N LEU A 181 7.00 -3.71 14.14
CA LEU A 181 6.59 -4.65 13.09
C LEU A 181 5.52 -5.60 13.61
N THR A 182 4.41 -5.68 12.88
CA THR A 182 3.31 -6.60 13.16
C THR A 182 2.98 -7.41 11.90
N PRO A 183 2.90 -8.75 11.97
CA PRO A 183 2.47 -9.54 10.82
C PRO A 183 0.98 -9.29 10.53
N ALA A 184 0.63 -9.11 9.25
CA ALA A 184 -0.75 -9.07 8.79
C ALA A 184 -1.48 -10.38 9.14
N ASN A 185 -2.79 -10.32 9.39
CA ASN A 185 -3.61 -11.53 9.56
C ASN A 185 -4.57 -11.80 8.39
N VAL A 186 -4.66 -10.84 7.46
CA VAL A 186 -5.33 -10.98 6.17
C VAL A 186 -4.32 -10.81 5.07
N VAL A 187 -4.28 -11.78 4.15
CA VAL A 187 -3.41 -11.73 2.98
C VAL A 187 -4.20 -12.12 1.74
N TYR A 188 -4.23 -11.20 0.78
CA TYR A 188 -4.75 -11.38 -0.55
C TYR A 188 -3.64 -11.81 -1.49
N TYR A 189 -3.90 -12.87 -2.24
CA TYR A 189 -2.98 -13.45 -3.19
C TYR A 189 -3.52 -13.31 -4.62
N PHE A 190 -2.60 -13.02 -5.53
CA PHE A 190 -2.75 -13.43 -6.91
C PHE A 190 -2.78 -14.95 -7.01
N ASN A 191 -3.44 -15.45 -8.03
CA ASN A 191 -3.71 -16.88 -8.19
C ASN A 191 -3.09 -17.49 -9.44
N TYR A 192 -2.15 -16.78 -10.02
CA TYR A 192 -1.50 -17.18 -11.25
C TYR A 192 -0.02 -17.34 -11.00
N GLU A 193 0.57 -18.26 -11.74
CA GLU A 193 2.00 -18.51 -11.67
C GLU A 193 2.79 -17.28 -12.09
N HIS A 194 3.96 -17.10 -11.45
CA HIS A 194 4.83 -15.95 -11.67
C HIS A 194 4.16 -14.60 -11.42
N ALA A 195 3.15 -14.56 -10.54
CA ALA A 195 2.62 -13.29 -10.08
C ALA A 195 3.67 -12.56 -9.24
N PRO A 196 3.70 -11.22 -9.31
CA PRO A 196 4.67 -10.44 -8.56
C PRO A 196 4.45 -10.61 -7.06
N ASN A 197 5.47 -10.21 -6.30
CA ASN A 197 5.50 -10.10 -4.85
C ASN A 197 5.26 -11.43 -4.14
N SER A 198 5.83 -12.53 -4.66
CA SER A 198 5.57 -13.88 -4.16
C SER A 198 4.07 -14.18 -4.10
N ASN A 199 3.36 -13.78 -5.15
CA ASN A 199 1.91 -13.86 -5.31
C ASN A 199 1.09 -13.01 -4.32
N VAL A 200 1.67 -12.15 -3.47
CA VAL A 200 0.89 -11.32 -2.55
C VAL A 200 0.42 -10.05 -3.25
N TYR A 201 -0.90 -9.87 -3.32
CA TYR A 201 -1.54 -8.68 -3.88
C TYR A 201 -1.73 -7.57 -2.84
N TRP A 202 -2.24 -7.94 -1.66
CA TRP A 202 -2.61 -7.00 -0.60
C TRP A 202 -2.51 -7.67 0.76
N ILE A 203 -2.30 -6.88 1.81
CA ILE A 203 -2.28 -7.34 3.19
C ILE A 203 -3.06 -6.38 4.08
N ASP A 204 -3.57 -6.89 5.20
CA ASP A 204 -4.11 -6.05 6.24
C ASP A 204 -4.02 -6.71 7.63
N LEU A 205 -4.14 -5.89 8.66
CA LEU A 205 -4.32 -6.30 10.05
C LEU A 205 -5.69 -5.84 10.51
N ILE A 206 -6.56 -6.82 10.78
CA ILE A 206 -7.94 -6.61 11.19
C ILE A 206 -8.24 -7.31 12.51
N GLY A 207 -9.13 -6.75 13.31
CA GLY A 207 -9.57 -7.41 14.53
C GLY A 207 -10.21 -6.46 15.53
N GLU A 208 -11.01 -7.02 16.43
CA GLU A 208 -11.75 -6.26 17.44
C GLU A 208 -10.82 -5.52 18.40
N ASP A 209 -9.67 -6.12 18.73
CA ASP A 209 -8.66 -5.53 19.62
C ASP A 209 -7.65 -4.62 18.87
N ILE A 210 -7.78 -4.46 17.55
CA ILE A 210 -6.87 -3.60 16.77
C ILE A 210 -7.34 -2.15 16.90
N LYS A 211 -6.47 -1.30 17.47
CA LYS A 211 -6.78 0.10 17.80
C LYS A 211 -7.30 0.88 16.59
N TYR A 212 -6.68 0.71 15.44
CA TYR A 212 -7.09 1.33 14.18
C TYR A 212 -7.57 0.26 13.20
N ASN A 213 -8.69 -0.40 13.55
CA ASN A 213 -9.36 -1.42 12.73
C ASN A 213 -10.06 -0.82 11.49
N ILE A 214 -9.37 0.05 10.74
CA ILE A 214 -9.83 0.59 9.47
C ILE A 214 -9.48 -0.42 8.39
N TYR A 215 -10.52 -1.09 7.91
CA TYR A 215 -10.41 -2.10 6.86
C TYR A 215 -10.99 -1.56 5.55
N VAL A 216 -10.24 -1.73 4.47
CA VAL A 216 -10.72 -1.43 3.12
C VAL A 216 -10.38 -2.59 2.21
N ASN A 217 -11.41 -3.08 1.52
CA ASN A 217 -11.24 -4.12 0.51
C ASN A 217 -10.28 -3.62 -0.58
N PRO A 218 -9.30 -4.44 -0.96
CA PRO A 218 -8.38 -4.01 -1.99
C PRO A 218 -9.14 -3.88 -3.31
N LYS A 219 -8.71 -2.90 -4.12
CA LYS A 219 -9.28 -2.70 -5.46
C LYS A 219 -9.17 -3.99 -6.27
N PRO A 220 -10.05 -4.20 -7.26
CA PRO A 220 -9.89 -5.32 -8.18
C PRO A 220 -8.50 -5.29 -8.85
N PRO A 221 -7.68 -6.35 -8.71
CA PRO A 221 -6.45 -6.48 -9.49
C PRO A 221 -6.78 -6.52 -10.98
N LYS A 222 -5.90 -5.91 -11.79
CA LYS A 222 -6.00 -5.94 -13.24
C LYS A 222 -4.98 -6.94 -13.79
N ARG A 223 -5.42 -7.80 -14.69
CA ARG A 223 -4.57 -8.72 -15.45
C ARG A 223 -5.05 -8.76 -16.89
N GLU A 224 -4.15 -8.51 -17.83
CA GLU A 224 -4.47 -8.49 -19.26
C GLU A 224 -5.05 -9.83 -19.71
N GLY A 225 -6.12 -9.79 -20.52
CA GLY A 225 -6.83 -10.98 -20.98
C GLY A 225 -7.80 -11.62 -19.96
N TYR A 226 -7.97 -11.02 -18.78
CA TYR A 226 -8.73 -11.61 -17.69
C TYR A 226 -9.67 -10.64 -16.97
N ILE A 227 -10.75 -11.19 -16.40
CA ILE A 227 -11.76 -10.45 -15.65
C ILE A 227 -11.71 -10.85 -14.17
N PHE A 228 -11.76 -9.83 -13.30
CA PHE A 228 -11.85 -10.03 -11.85
C PHE A 228 -13.24 -10.56 -11.45
N LYS A 229 -13.30 -11.79 -10.91
CA LYS A 229 -14.55 -12.40 -10.44
C LYS A 229 -14.87 -12.15 -8.96
N GLY A 230 -13.87 -11.80 -8.18
CA GLY A 230 -14.00 -11.65 -6.74
C GLY A 230 -12.81 -12.24 -5.99
N TRP A 231 -12.92 -12.14 -4.67
CA TRP A 231 -11.99 -12.73 -3.71
C TRP A 231 -12.59 -14.03 -3.17
N PHE A 232 -11.77 -15.07 -3.03
CA PHE A 232 -12.19 -16.38 -2.52
C PHE A 232 -11.24 -16.84 -1.42
N MET A 233 -11.72 -17.66 -0.49
CA MET A 233 -10.91 -18.23 0.61
C MET A 233 -10.26 -19.56 0.24
N ASP A 234 -10.66 -20.14 -0.88
CA ASP A 234 -10.19 -21.44 -1.38
C ASP A 234 -9.76 -21.34 -2.84
N GLU A 235 -8.83 -22.21 -3.23
CA GLU A 235 -8.34 -22.31 -4.61
C GLU A 235 -9.40 -22.84 -5.59
N ALA A 236 -10.39 -23.60 -5.10
CA ALA A 236 -11.49 -24.10 -5.92
C ALA A 236 -12.59 -23.05 -6.20
N THR A 237 -12.46 -21.83 -5.66
CA THR A 237 -13.42 -20.72 -5.81
C THR A 237 -14.85 -21.04 -5.37
N THR A 238 -14.97 -21.87 -4.35
CA THR A 238 -16.27 -22.28 -3.80
C THR A 238 -16.70 -21.41 -2.62
N LEU A 239 -15.75 -20.79 -1.92
CA LEU A 239 -15.95 -19.97 -0.74
C LEU A 239 -15.60 -18.52 -1.05
N LYS A 240 -16.59 -17.78 -1.56
CA LYS A 240 -16.43 -16.36 -1.82
C LYS A 240 -16.18 -15.59 -0.52
N TRP A 241 -15.21 -14.69 -0.54
CA TRP A 241 -15.05 -13.68 0.50
C TRP A 241 -16.09 -12.58 0.29
N ASP A 242 -17.02 -12.46 1.22
CA ASP A 242 -18.15 -11.53 1.15
C ASP A 242 -18.03 -10.36 2.16
N GLU A 243 -16.83 -10.10 2.68
CA GLU A 243 -16.54 -9.00 3.63
C GLU A 243 -17.22 -9.13 5.01
N THR A 244 -18.14 -10.08 5.19
CA THR A 244 -18.93 -10.22 6.42
C THR A 244 -18.22 -10.99 7.54
N TYR A 245 -17.00 -11.48 7.32
CA TYR A 245 -16.26 -12.25 8.31
C TYR A 245 -15.98 -11.50 9.63
N HIS A 246 -15.94 -10.16 9.61
CA HIS A 246 -15.85 -9.37 10.84
C HIS A 246 -17.16 -9.37 11.64
N LEU A 247 -18.30 -9.67 11.03
CA LEU A 247 -19.62 -9.72 11.66
C LEU A 247 -20.00 -11.14 12.09
N LEU A 248 -19.41 -12.19 11.51
CA LEU A 248 -19.76 -13.58 11.81
C LEU A 248 -19.24 -14.09 13.17
N ARG A 249 -18.32 -13.37 13.83
CA ARG A 249 -17.98 -13.63 15.24
C ARG A 249 -18.97 -13.05 16.25
N LYS A 250 -19.97 -12.27 15.83
CA LYS A 250 -21.07 -11.82 16.72
C LYS A 250 -22.09 -12.91 17.07
N LYS A 251 -21.94 -14.12 16.53
CA LYS A 251 -22.77 -15.27 16.89
C LYS A 251 -21.86 -16.47 17.15
N ASN A 252 -21.26 -16.52 18.34
CA ASN A 252 -21.02 -17.73 19.14
C ASN A 252 -20.42 -17.34 20.47
#